data_AF-A0A660M9G7-F1
#
_entry.id   AF-A0A660M9G7-F1
#
_cell.length_a   1.000
_cell.length_b   1.000
_cell.length_c   1.000
_cell.angle_alpha   90.00
_cell.angle_beta   90.00
_cell.angle_gamma   90.00
#
_symmetry.space_group_name_H-M   'P 1'
#
loop_
_entity.id
_entity.type
_entity.pdbx_description
1 polymer ?
#
loop_
_entity_poly.entity_id
_entity_poly.type
_entity_poly.pdbx_seq_one_letter_code
_entity_poly.pdbx_strand_id
1 'polypeptide(L)'
;MRKPTFATIQLEKIVGGGQALGTLDDGRKAFVWGGLPGETVTIRITKKKSHFVEGVVTEVLAASPERITPRNPESYLSTSPWQIMPLASEQHYKAALIEEAFELHDIVLPEPIDVFCDDIPYGYRNKVELS
;
A
#
# COMPACT_ATOMS: atom_id res chain seq x y z
N MET A 1 9.54 -20.15 19.68
CA MET A 1 9.07 -19.08 18.78
C MET A 1 8.54 -19.71 17.49
N ARG A 2 7.37 -19.31 16.99
CA ARG A 2 6.82 -19.83 15.73
C ARG A 2 7.65 -19.29 14.57
N LYS A 3 8.13 -20.16 13.66
CA LYS A 3 8.92 -19.72 12.50
C LYS A 3 8.13 -18.72 11.65
N PRO A 4 8.75 -17.63 11.17
CA PRO A 4 8.10 -16.72 10.23
C PRO A 4 7.66 -17.49 8.98
N THR A 5 6.47 -17.18 8.48
CA THR A 5 5.95 -17.75 7.23
C THR A 5 6.09 -16.72 6.12
N PHE A 6 6.57 -17.16 4.96
CA PHE A 6 6.71 -16.32 3.78
C PHE A 6 5.85 -16.87 2.64
N ALA A 7 5.48 -15.99 1.71
CA ALA A 7 4.81 -16.34 0.47
C ALA A 7 5.25 -15.40 -0.65
N THR A 8 5.33 -15.88 -1.87
CA THR A 8 5.53 -15.04 -3.06
C THR A 8 4.18 -14.78 -3.69
N ILE A 9 3.83 -13.52 -3.94
CA ILE A 9 2.55 -13.16 -4.55
C ILE A 9 2.72 -12.01 -5.54
N GLN A 10 1.76 -11.92 -6.45
CA GLN A 10 1.53 -10.73 -7.26
C GLN A 10 0.59 -9.77 -6.52
N LEU A 11 0.92 -8.49 -6.53
CA LEU A 11 0.08 -7.43 -6.00
C LEU A 11 -0.77 -6.82 -7.12
N GLU A 12 -2.07 -6.73 -6.88
CA GLU A 12 -3.09 -6.40 -7.88
C GLU A 12 -3.45 -4.92 -7.83
N LYS A 13 -3.81 -4.41 -6.63
CA LYS A 13 -4.24 -3.02 -6.42
C LYS A 13 -3.97 -2.56 -5.00
N ILE A 14 -4.05 -1.26 -4.75
CA ILE A 14 -4.15 -0.69 -3.39
C ILE A 14 -5.63 -0.65 -3.00
N VAL A 15 -5.95 -0.96 -1.75
CA VAL A 15 -7.33 -0.98 -1.24
C VAL A 15 -7.53 0.02 -0.10
N GLY A 16 -8.81 0.28 0.24
CA GLY A 16 -9.19 1.03 1.42
C GLY A 16 -8.44 0.53 2.67
N GLY A 17 -7.69 1.44 3.32
CA GLY A 17 -6.74 1.11 4.38
C GLY A 17 -5.27 1.24 3.95
N GLY A 18 -5.00 1.41 2.66
CA GLY A 18 -3.69 1.79 2.12
C GLY A 18 -2.72 0.65 1.84
N GLN A 19 -3.15 -0.59 2.06
CA GLN A 19 -2.36 -1.79 1.77
C GLN A 19 -2.52 -2.20 0.31
N ALA A 20 -1.50 -2.84 -0.25
CA ALA A 20 -1.65 -3.57 -1.50
C ALA A 20 -2.38 -4.90 -1.25
N LEU A 21 -3.23 -5.30 -2.19
CA LEU A 21 -3.97 -6.55 -2.18
C LEU A 21 -3.34 -7.52 -3.17
N GLY A 22 -3.11 -8.75 -2.73
CA GLY A 22 -2.82 -9.87 -3.60
C GLY A 22 -3.59 -11.12 -3.18
N THR A 23 -3.35 -12.21 -3.89
CA THR A 23 -4.01 -13.50 -3.63
C THR A 23 -2.95 -14.57 -3.40
N LEU A 24 -3.03 -15.30 -2.29
CA LEU A 24 -2.18 -16.46 -2.04
C LEU A 24 -2.59 -17.65 -2.93
N ASP A 25 -1.68 -18.61 -3.11
CA ASP A 25 -1.95 -19.87 -3.84
C ASP A 25 -3.14 -20.66 -3.27
N ASP A 26 -3.44 -20.50 -1.98
CA ASP A 26 -4.59 -21.13 -1.32
C ASP A 26 -5.90 -20.33 -1.43
N GLY A 27 -5.92 -19.27 -2.25
CA GLY A 27 -7.08 -18.44 -2.55
C GLY A 27 -7.39 -17.36 -1.52
N ARG A 28 -6.69 -17.31 -0.38
CA ARG A 28 -6.90 -16.24 0.61
C ARG A 28 -6.34 -14.91 0.11
N LYS A 29 -7.04 -13.83 0.43
CA LYS A 29 -6.55 -12.47 0.17
C LYS A 29 -5.42 -12.09 1.13
N ALA A 30 -4.41 -11.42 0.60
CA ALA A 30 -3.26 -10.93 1.35
C ALA A 30 -3.24 -9.41 1.32
N PHE A 31 -3.33 -8.78 2.50
CA PHE A 31 -3.20 -7.33 2.68
C PHE A 31 -1.76 -7.02 3.08
N VAL A 32 -1.06 -6.26 2.25
CA VAL A 32 0.40 -6.16 2.30
C VAL A 32 0.87 -4.72 2.37
N TRP A 33 1.68 -4.42 3.38
CA TRP A 33 2.40 -3.15 3.46
C TRP A 33 3.75 -3.22 2.72
N GLY A 34 4.19 -2.11 2.15
CA GLY A 34 5.50 -1.97 1.49
C GLY A 34 5.54 -2.44 0.03
N GLY A 35 4.40 -2.77 -0.56
CA GLY A 35 4.26 -3.18 -1.95
C GLY A 35 3.38 -2.23 -2.75
N LEU A 36 3.58 -2.23 -4.08
CA LEU A 36 2.79 -1.47 -5.04
C LEU A 36 2.00 -2.39 -5.97
N PRO A 37 0.92 -1.90 -6.62
CA PRO A 37 0.26 -2.64 -7.68
C PRO A 37 1.22 -3.01 -8.82
N GLY A 38 1.04 -4.19 -9.40
CA GLY A 38 1.88 -4.69 -10.50
C GLY A 38 3.18 -5.36 -10.04
N GLU A 39 3.47 -5.41 -8.75
CA GLU A 39 4.70 -6.04 -8.24
C GLU A 39 4.55 -7.53 -7.95
N THR A 40 5.63 -8.27 -8.23
CA THR A 40 5.83 -9.61 -7.67
C THR A 40 6.75 -9.49 -6.45
N VAL A 41 6.29 -9.96 -5.30
CA VAL A 41 6.98 -9.75 -4.01
C VAL A 41 7.02 -11.01 -3.17
N THR A 42 8.07 -11.15 -2.36
CA THR A 42 8.06 -12.05 -1.19
C THR A 42 7.54 -11.28 0.01
N ILE A 43 6.49 -11.80 0.65
CA ILE A 43 5.91 -11.23 1.86
C ILE A 43 6.22 -12.09 3.08
N ARG A 44 6.44 -11.45 4.23
CA ARG A 44 6.38 -12.10 5.54
C ARG A 44 4.97 -11.95 6.09
N ILE A 45 4.30 -13.07 6.33
CA ILE A 45 2.97 -13.09 6.92
C ILE A 45 3.07 -12.71 8.41
N THR A 46 2.43 -11.61 8.78
CA THR A 46 2.40 -11.08 10.15
C THR A 46 1.15 -11.53 10.91
N LYS A 47 0.04 -11.76 10.20
CA LYS A 47 -1.23 -12.20 10.78
C LYS A 47 -1.93 -13.20 9.87
N LYS A 48 -2.49 -14.25 10.46
CA LYS A 48 -3.28 -15.26 9.76
C LYS A 48 -4.70 -15.25 10.28
N LYS A 49 -5.66 -15.15 9.37
CA LYS A 49 -7.10 -15.32 9.63
C LYS A 49 -7.63 -16.44 8.74
N SER A 50 -8.88 -16.85 8.98
CA SER A 50 -9.54 -17.91 8.21
C SER A 50 -9.65 -17.58 6.72
N HIS A 51 -9.98 -16.33 6.38
CA HIS A 51 -10.26 -15.91 5.00
C HIS A 51 -9.19 -15.00 4.38
N PHE A 52 -8.27 -14.47 5.19
CA PHE A 52 -7.23 -13.56 4.73
C PHE A 52 -5.97 -13.63 5.57
N VAL A 53 -4.91 -13.00 5.07
CA VAL A 53 -3.67 -12.76 5.80
C VAL A 53 -3.28 -11.30 5.73
N GLU A 54 -2.50 -10.85 6.71
CA GLU A 54 -1.77 -9.59 6.63
C GLU A 54 -0.28 -9.90 6.55
N GLY A 55 0.47 -9.07 5.83
CA GLY A 55 1.90 -9.24 5.66
C GLY A 55 2.62 -7.94 5.35
N VAL A 56 3.95 -8.05 5.29
CA VAL A 56 4.83 -6.96 4.88
C VAL A 56 5.77 -7.50 3.80
N VAL A 57 6.03 -6.69 2.78
CA VAL A 57 7.04 -7.03 1.76
C VAL A 57 8.41 -7.15 2.44
N THR A 58 9.11 -8.24 2.15
CA THR A 58 10.50 -8.45 2.55
C THR A 58 11.46 -8.42 1.36
N GLU A 59 10.95 -8.69 0.16
CA GLU A 59 11.72 -8.65 -1.07
C GLU A 59 10.80 -8.29 -2.25
N VAL A 60 11.30 -7.46 -3.16
CA VAL A 60 10.63 -7.13 -4.42
C VAL A 60 11.34 -7.87 -5.54
N LEU A 61 10.67 -8.84 -6.15
CA LEU A 61 11.22 -9.69 -7.21
C LEU A 61 11.03 -9.05 -8.59
N ALA A 62 9.88 -8.40 -8.80
CA ALA A 62 9.60 -7.56 -9.95
C ALA A 62 8.98 -6.25 -9.46
N ALA A 63 9.70 -5.15 -9.66
CA ALA A 63 9.30 -3.83 -9.18
C ALA A 63 8.32 -3.14 -10.14
N SER A 64 7.42 -2.34 -9.57
CA SER A 64 6.57 -1.44 -10.33
C SER A 64 7.44 -0.34 -10.96
N PRO A 65 7.12 0.15 -12.18
CA PRO A 65 7.79 1.31 -12.74
C PRO A 65 7.62 2.58 -11.88
N GLU A 66 6.60 2.61 -11.02
CA GLU A 66 6.36 3.69 -10.07
C GLU A 66 7.17 3.53 -8.77
N ARG A 67 7.94 2.46 -8.58
CA ARG A 67 8.69 2.26 -7.34
C ARG A 67 9.85 3.25 -7.24
N ILE A 68 9.92 3.98 -6.13
CA ILE A 68 11.07 4.78 -5.74
C ILE A 68 11.63 4.31 -4.39
N THR A 69 12.88 4.69 -4.12
CA THR A 69 13.51 4.44 -2.83
C THR A 69 13.00 5.44 -1.79
N PRO A 70 12.44 4.99 -0.65
CA PRO A 70 11.99 5.89 0.41
C PRO A 70 13.19 6.60 1.07
N ARG A 71 13.01 7.83 1.60
CA ARG A 71 14.12 8.57 2.23
C ARG A 71 14.65 7.90 3.50
N ASN A 72 13.80 7.19 4.24
CA ASN A 72 14.21 6.40 5.40
C ASN A 72 13.76 4.95 5.24
N PRO A 73 14.57 4.10 4.58
CA PRO A 73 14.23 2.70 4.32
C PRO A 73 13.95 1.88 5.58
N GLU A 74 14.49 2.27 6.73
CA GLU A 74 14.34 1.53 7.98
C GLU A 74 13.02 1.83 8.71
N SER A 75 12.42 3.00 8.47
CA SER A 75 11.23 3.45 9.23
C SER A 75 10.06 3.96 8.38
N TYR A 76 10.19 4.04 7.06
CA TYR A 76 9.09 4.53 6.20
C TYR A 76 7.80 3.73 6.45
N LEU A 77 7.89 2.43 6.71
CA LEU A 77 6.72 1.57 6.92
C LEU A 77 5.87 1.99 8.12
N SER A 78 6.45 2.64 9.14
CA SER A 78 5.73 3.13 10.31
C SER A 78 5.39 4.62 10.25
N THR A 79 6.05 5.39 9.38
CA THR A 79 5.95 6.86 9.36
C THR A 79 5.30 7.41 8.10
N SER A 80 5.57 6.80 6.95
CA SER A 80 5.04 7.14 5.62
C SER A 80 5.09 5.90 4.70
N PRO A 81 4.14 4.95 4.83
CA PRO A 81 4.20 3.67 4.10
C PRO A 81 4.21 3.82 2.57
N TRP A 82 3.66 4.92 2.05
CA TRP A 82 3.58 5.21 0.63
C TRP A 82 4.76 6.02 0.08
N GLN A 83 5.79 6.28 0.90
CA GLN A 83 7.03 6.92 0.44
C GLN A 83 7.80 6.13 -0.64
N ILE A 84 7.30 4.94 -1.00
CA ILE A 84 7.82 4.07 -2.06
C ILE A 84 7.27 4.40 -3.45
N MET A 85 6.41 5.41 -3.61
CA MET A 85 5.91 5.89 -4.90
C MET A 85 6.06 7.42 -5.04
N PRO A 86 6.10 7.97 -6.28
CA PRO A 86 6.03 9.42 -6.51
C PRO A 86 4.76 10.05 -5.94
N LEU A 87 4.84 11.34 -5.62
CA LEU A 87 3.70 12.11 -5.12
C LEU A 87 2.51 12.10 -6.10
N ALA A 88 2.77 12.11 -7.41
CA ALA A 88 1.72 12.01 -8.43
C ALA A 88 0.97 10.67 -8.36
N SER A 89 1.69 9.56 -8.20
CA SER A 89 1.10 8.23 -8.02
C SER A 89 0.29 8.15 -6.72
N GLU A 90 0.81 8.70 -5.61
CA GLU A 90 0.08 8.78 -4.35
C GLU A 90 -1.25 9.55 -4.50
N GLN A 91 -1.25 10.69 -5.20
CA GLN A 91 -2.47 11.45 -5.47
C GLN A 91 -3.46 10.66 -6.34
N HIS A 92 -2.97 9.97 -7.37
CA HIS A 92 -3.78 9.11 -8.22
C HIS A 92 -4.49 8.01 -7.41
N TYR A 93 -3.75 7.26 -6.56
CA TYR A 93 -4.35 6.22 -5.73
C TYR A 93 -5.29 6.79 -4.67
N LYS A 94 -5.03 7.98 -4.11
CA LYS A 94 -5.97 8.65 -3.21
C LYS A 94 -7.29 8.96 -3.90
N ALA A 95 -7.26 9.53 -5.10
CA ALA A 95 -8.45 9.80 -5.89
C ALA A 95 -9.23 8.52 -6.19
N ALA A 96 -8.54 7.48 -6.69
CA ALA A 96 -9.16 6.20 -7.03
C ALA A 96 -9.81 5.51 -5.82
N LEU A 97 -9.19 5.59 -4.63
CA LEU A 97 -9.77 5.03 -3.40
C LEU A 97 -11.04 5.75 -2.94
N ILE A 98 -11.11 7.07 -3.16
CA ILE A 98 -12.32 7.84 -2.84
C ILE A 98 -13.42 7.49 -3.83
N GLU A 99 -13.09 7.39 -5.12
CA GLU A 99 -14.03 6.97 -6.17
C GLU A 99 -14.60 5.57 -5.89
N GLU A 100 -13.74 4.58 -5.63
CA GLU A 100 -14.14 3.21 -5.24
C GLU A 100 -15.06 3.23 -4.00
N ALA A 101 -14.83 4.13 -3.03
CA ALA A 101 -15.68 4.24 -1.85
C ALA A 101 -17.09 4.77 -2.17
N PHE A 102 -17.24 5.69 -3.12
CA PHE A 102 -18.56 6.15 -3.57
C PHE A 102 -19.27 5.10 -4.42
N GLU A 103 -18.55 4.42 -5.32
CA GLU A 103 -19.08 3.34 -6.15
C GLU A 103 -19.64 2.19 -5.29
N LEU A 104 -18.98 1.85 -4.17
CA LEU A 104 -19.47 0.84 -3.21
C LEU A 104 -20.84 1.18 -2.60
N HIS A 105 -21.26 2.44 -2.69
CA HIS A 105 -22.56 2.93 -2.23
C HIS A 105 -23.51 3.27 -3.38
N ASP A 106 -23.22 2.78 -4.60
CA ASP A 106 -23.99 3.05 -5.82
C ASP A 106 -24.09 4.55 -6.14
N ILE A 107 -23.08 5.34 -5.75
CA ILE A 107 -22.98 6.77 -6.02
C ILE A 107 -21.94 6.99 -7.11
N VAL A 108 -22.36 7.61 -8.20
CA VAL A 108 -21.47 8.08 -9.26
C VAL A 108 -21.21 9.58 -9.06
N LEU A 109 -19.94 9.94 -8.93
CA LEU A 109 -19.56 11.35 -8.84
C LEU A 109 -19.69 12.03 -10.21
N PRO A 110 -20.17 13.29 -10.26
CA PRO A 110 -20.37 13.99 -11.51
C PRO A 110 -19.05 14.44 -12.18
N GLU A 111 -17.98 14.59 -11.40
CA GLU A 111 -16.68 15.06 -11.86
C GLU A 111 -15.56 14.19 -11.26
N PRO A 112 -14.41 14.06 -11.95
CA PRO A 112 -13.23 13.41 -11.40
C PRO A 112 -12.75 14.09 -10.11
N ILE A 113 -12.16 13.30 -9.22
CA ILE A 113 -11.65 13.79 -7.95
C ILE A 113 -10.32 14.50 -8.18
N ASP A 114 -10.28 15.79 -7.88
CA ASP A 114 -9.06 16.58 -7.86
C ASP A 114 -8.46 16.60 -6.45
N VAL A 115 -7.18 16.23 -6.33
CA VAL A 115 -6.46 16.18 -5.06
C VAL A 115 -5.57 17.41 -4.94
N PHE A 116 -5.91 18.30 -4.03
CA PHE A 116 -5.07 19.47 -3.76
C PHE A 116 -3.74 19.07 -3.10
N CYS A 117 -2.63 19.60 -3.61
CA CYS A 117 -1.30 19.48 -3.04
C CYS A 117 -0.50 20.77 -3.28
N ASP A 118 0.39 21.12 -2.35
CA ASP A 118 1.31 22.26 -2.45
C ASP A 118 2.69 21.87 -3.02
N ASP A 119 2.82 20.62 -3.52
CA ASP A 119 4.05 20.01 -4.02
C ASP A 119 5.21 19.95 -2.99
N ILE A 120 4.91 20.00 -1.69
CA ILE A 120 5.89 19.86 -0.61
C ILE A 120 5.74 18.49 0.09
N PRO A 121 6.37 17.42 -0.45
CA PRO A 121 6.18 16.05 0.07
C PRO A 121 6.87 15.78 1.42
N TYR A 122 7.72 16.69 1.92
CA TYR A 122 8.55 16.48 3.11
C TYR A 122 8.67 17.72 3.98
N GLY A 123 8.92 17.52 5.28
CA GLY A 123 9.14 18.63 6.22
C GLY A 123 7.87 19.38 6.63
N TYR A 124 6.70 18.92 6.19
CA TYR A 124 5.41 19.57 6.47
C TYR A 124 4.91 19.37 7.91
N ARG A 125 5.39 18.33 8.64
CA ARG A 125 5.00 18.12 10.04
C ARG A 125 5.79 19.06 10.96
N ASN A 126 5.08 19.94 11.67
CA ASN A 126 5.65 20.86 12.65
C ASN A 126 5.64 20.32 14.11
N LYS A 127 5.07 19.14 14.33
CA LYS A 127 4.97 18.46 15.63
C LYS A 127 5.16 16.96 15.46
N VAL A 128 5.86 16.33 16.40
CA VAL A 128 6.03 14.87 16.52
C VAL A 128 5.80 14.48 17.98
N GLU A 129 5.02 13.42 18.18
CA GLU A 129 4.86 12.75 19.48
C GLU A 129 5.45 11.34 19.36
N LEU A 130 6.27 10.96 20.35
CA LEU A 130 6.89 9.65 20.45
C LEU A 130 6.29 8.94 21.67
N SER A 131 5.91 7.67 21.49
CA SER A 131 5.33 6.80 22.53
C SER A 131 6.38 5.98 23.26
#